data_AF-G4Z214-F1
#
_entry.id   AF-G4Z214-F1
#
_cell.length_a   1.000
_cell.length_b   1.000
_cell.length_c   1.000
_cell.angle_alpha   90.00
_cell.angle_beta   90.00
_cell.angle_gamma   90.00
#
_symmetry.space_group_name_H-M   'P 1'
#
loop_
_entity.id
_entity.type
_entity.pdbx_description
1 polymer ?
#
loop_
_entity_poly.entity_id
_entity_poly.type
_entity_poly.pdbx_seq_one_letter_code
_entity_poly.pdbx_strand_id
1 'polypeptide(L)'
;MAWMLNHGDGRSLFLIDEFGKGTAELDGIALLSSIVSHLATKSFTRGRPRVILTTHFLEIFRNNLLEPSLVTSELPVQEAEEQSERTEGTARVVCTVMASTDASESTSGTSNSEPLYELRHGISGHSNALKCAAKCGIPEELVERAQAVLDCTKRGFPISSRRQPSGPSPEEQLSAFFTSIDDWQTVDDDVVTKFLAMARMGTQ
;
A
#
# COMPACT_ATOMS: atom_id res chain seq x y z
N MET A 1 -13.93 13.19 -12.57
CA MET A 1 -14.33 11.76 -12.70
C MET A 1 -15.80 11.58 -13.11
N ALA A 2 -16.78 12.01 -12.30
CA ALA A 2 -18.22 11.75 -12.58
C ALA A 2 -18.68 12.17 -13.99
N TRP A 3 -18.25 13.34 -14.46
CA TRP A 3 -18.57 13.81 -15.82
C TRP A 3 -18.04 12.87 -16.91
N MET A 4 -16.80 12.38 -16.77
CA MET A 4 -16.19 11.43 -17.72
C MET A 4 -17.01 10.13 -17.79
N LEU A 5 -17.39 9.56 -16.63
CA LEU A 5 -18.18 8.33 -16.57
C LEU A 5 -19.59 8.47 -17.18
N ASN A 6 -20.16 9.67 -17.12
CA ASN A 6 -21.50 9.94 -17.64
C ASN A 6 -21.54 10.26 -19.14
N HIS A 7 -20.45 10.80 -19.70
CA HIS A 7 -20.43 11.29 -21.09
C HIS A 7 -19.46 10.55 -22.00
N GLY A 8 -18.54 9.74 -21.47
CA GLY A 8 -17.57 9.04 -22.30
C GLY A 8 -18.14 7.83 -23.02
N ASP A 9 -17.62 7.63 -24.22
CA ASP A 9 -18.00 6.57 -25.15
C ASP A 9 -16.77 5.96 -25.85
N GLY A 10 -16.99 5.13 -26.87
CA GLY A 10 -15.93 4.44 -27.61
C GLY A 10 -14.98 5.34 -28.39
N ARG A 11 -15.27 6.64 -28.48
CA ARG A 11 -14.40 7.65 -29.11
C ARG A 11 -13.63 8.47 -28.08
N SER A 12 -13.85 8.21 -26.80
CA SER A 12 -13.23 8.94 -25.71
C SER A 12 -11.94 8.25 -25.25
N LEU A 13 -10.94 9.07 -24.90
CA LEU A 13 -9.72 8.63 -24.21
C LEU A 13 -9.73 9.24 -22.80
N PHE A 14 -9.73 8.40 -21.78
CA PHE A 14 -9.63 8.81 -20.39
C PHE A 14 -8.17 8.74 -19.95
N LEU A 15 -7.66 9.86 -19.43
CA LEU A 15 -6.36 9.94 -18.76
C LEU A 15 -6.63 10.24 -17.30
N ILE A 16 -6.39 9.26 -16.44
CA ILE A 16 -6.66 9.35 -15.00
C ILE A 16 -5.33 9.26 -14.28
N ASP A 17 -4.94 10.36 -13.64
CA ASP A 17 -3.69 10.43 -12.90
C ASP A 17 -3.94 10.49 -11.39
N GLU A 18 -3.32 9.55 -10.66
CA GLU A 18 -3.33 9.45 -9.20
C GLU A 18 -4.72 9.72 -8.56
N PHE A 19 -5.72 8.94 -9.00
CA PHE A 19 -7.07 9.02 -8.43
C PHE A 19 -7.07 8.74 -6.93
N GLY A 20 -7.90 9.46 -6.17
CA GLY A 20 -8.04 9.27 -4.72
C GLY A 20 -7.13 10.17 -3.87
N LYS A 21 -6.43 11.15 -4.47
CA LYS A 21 -5.77 12.20 -3.70
C LYS A 21 -6.76 12.94 -2.80
N GLY A 22 -6.42 13.09 -1.52
CA GLY A 22 -7.22 13.81 -0.54
C GLY A 22 -8.37 13.03 0.09
N THR A 23 -8.45 11.71 -0.13
CA THR A 23 -9.35 10.81 0.60
C THR A 23 -8.56 9.79 1.42
N ALA A 24 -9.23 9.05 2.29
CA ALA A 24 -8.63 7.92 2.99
C ALA A 24 -8.18 6.86 1.98
N GLU A 25 -7.07 6.17 2.26
CA GLU A 25 -6.49 5.19 1.33
C GLU A 25 -7.48 4.07 0.97
N LEU A 26 -8.19 3.52 1.97
CA LEU A 26 -9.18 2.47 1.77
C LEU A 26 -10.34 2.93 0.87
N ASP A 27 -10.85 4.14 1.09
CA ASP A 27 -11.92 4.72 0.29
C ASP A 27 -11.45 4.97 -1.15
N GLY A 28 -10.22 5.48 -1.30
CA GLY A 28 -9.58 5.70 -2.59
C GLY A 28 -9.43 4.41 -3.39
N ILE A 29 -8.93 3.34 -2.77
CA ILE A 29 -8.77 2.02 -3.38
C ILE A 29 -10.13 1.44 -3.78
N ALA A 30 -11.13 1.50 -2.90
CA ALA A 30 -12.46 0.95 -3.16
C ALA A 30 -13.18 1.69 -4.30
N LEU A 31 -13.07 3.02 -4.34
CA LEU A 31 -13.62 3.81 -5.44
C LEU A 31 -12.89 3.52 -6.75
N LEU A 32 -11.56 3.42 -6.73
CA LEU A 32 -10.77 3.11 -7.90
C LEU A 32 -11.12 1.72 -8.47
N SER A 33 -11.18 0.69 -7.64
CA SER A 33 -11.54 -0.66 -8.08
C SER A 33 -12.95 -0.72 -8.65
N SER A 34 -13.90 -0.03 -8.01
CA SER A 34 -15.27 0.10 -8.53
C SER A 34 -15.30 0.79 -9.89
N ILE A 35 -14.53 1.87 -10.10
CA ILE A 35 -14.43 2.57 -11.38
C ILE A 35 -13.86 1.66 -12.46
N VAL A 36 -12.76 0.95 -12.19
CA VAL A 36 -12.12 0.04 -13.15
C VAL A 36 -13.10 -1.09 -13.52
N SER A 37 -13.72 -1.73 -12.53
CA SER A 37 -14.71 -2.78 -12.76
C SER A 37 -15.93 -2.27 -13.53
N HIS A 38 -16.40 -1.06 -13.23
CA HIS A 38 -17.52 -0.43 -13.94
C HIS A 38 -17.17 -0.15 -15.40
N LEU A 39 -15.99 0.42 -15.68
CA LEU A 39 -15.52 0.66 -17.05
C LEU A 39 -15.32 -0.66 -17.82
N ALA A 40 -14.92 -1.72 -17.12
CA ALA A 40 -14.65 -3.01 -17.72
C ALA A 40 -15.91 -3.83 -18.02
N THR A 41 -16.93 -3.77 -17.16
CA THR A 41 -18.13 -4.63 -17.24
C THR A 41 -19.36 -3.93 -17.83
N LYS A 42 -19.46 -2.60 -17.70
CA LYS A 42 -20.59 -1.85 -18.25
C LYS A 42 -20.64 -1.94 -19.77
N SER A 43 -21.84 -2.17 -20.29
CA SER A 43 -22.13 -2.01 -21.72
C SER A 43 -22.34 -0.54 -22.04
N PHE A 44 -21.60 -0.04 -23.03
CA PHE A 44 -21.68 1.34 -23.51
C PHE A 44 -22.40 1.37 -24.85
N THR A 45 -23.41 2.23 -24.99
CA THR A 45 -24.24 2.33 -26.20
C THR A 45 -23.45 2.64 -27.47
N ARG A 46 -22.33 3.37 -27.34
CA ARG A 46 -21.43 3.77 -28.44
C ARG A 46 -20.03 3.17 -28.32
N GLY A 47 -19.90 2.06 -27.62
CA GLY A 47 -18.61 1.40 -27.36
C GLY A 47 -17.89 1.94 -26.14
N ARG A 48 -16.89 1.19 -25.67
CA ARG A 48 -16.17 1.44 -24.41
C ARG A 48 -15.02 2.45 -24.60
N PRO A 49 -14.86 3.45 -23.70
CA PRO A 49 -13.74 4.38 -23.78
C PRO A 49 -12.39 3.68 -23.61
N ARG A 50 -11.35 4.22 -24.24
CA ARG A 50 -9.96 3.83 -23.97
C ARG A 50 -9.50 4.54 -22.70
N VAL A 51 -8.80 3.83 -21.82
CA VAL A 51 -8.44 4.36 -20.49
C VAL A 51 -6.96 4.13 -20.24
N ILE A 52 -6.25 5.19 -19.87
CA ILE A 52 -4.91 5.14 -19.28
C ILE A 52 -5.05 5.65 -17.86
N LEU A 53 -4.61 4.83 -16.90
CA LEU A 53 -4.72 5.12 -15.48
C LEU A 53 -3.38 4.87 -14.80
N THR A 54 -2.92 5.85 -14.03
CA THR A 54 -1.77 5.72 -13.14
C THR A 54 -2.25 5.69 -11.69
N THR A 55 -1.63 4.86 -10.86
CA THR A 55 -1.98 4.73 -9.44
C THR A 55 -0.80 4.24 -8.62
N HIS A 56 -0.75 4.68 -7.36
CA HIS A 56 0.16 4.12 -6.35
C HIS A 56 -0.50 3.04 -5.50
N PHE A 57 -1.80 2.77 -5.70
CA PHE A 57 -2.56 1.76 -4.98
C PHE A 57 -2.23 0.34 -5.47
N LEU A 58 -1.07 -0.18 -5.09
CA LEU A 58 -0.65 -1.55 -5.41
C LEU A 58 -1.54 -2.61 -4.73
N GLU A 59 -2.19 -2.21 -3.63
CA GLU A 59 -3.14 -2.99 -2.85
C GLU A 59 -4.33 -3.48 -3.71
N ILE A 60 -4.67 -2.77 -4.79
CA ILE A 60 -5.74 -3.20 -5.70
C ILE A 60 -5.48 -4.60 -6.27
N PHE A 61 -4.21 -4.93 -6.52
CA PHE A 61 -3.78 -6.24 -7.01
C PHE A 61 -3.52 -7.21 -5.87
N ARG A 62 -2.88 -6.78 -4.78
CA ARG A 62 -2.59 -7.66 -3.63
C ARG A 62 -3.87 -8.22 -2.99
N ASN A 63 -4.94 -7.42 -2.97
CA ASN A 63 -6.22 -7.79 -2.37
C ASN A 63 -7.21 -8.38 -3.38
N ASN A 64 -6.79 -8.65 -4.63
CA ASN A 64 -7.63 -9.20 -5.70
C ASN A 64 -8.95 -8.43 -5.88
N LEU A 65 -8.90 -7.10 -5.87
CA LEU A 65 -10.10 -6.24 -5.98
C LEU A 65 -10.61 -6.09 -7.42
N LEU A 66 -9.88 -6.64 -8.38
CA LEU A 66 -10.25 -6.70 -9.78
C LEU A 66 -10.51 -8.15 -10.17
N GLU A 67 -11.51 -8.37 -11.02
CA GLU A 67 -11.80 -9.69 -11.57
C GLU A 67 -10.56 -10.24 -12.31
N PRO A 68 -10.06 -11.44 -11.96
CA PRO A 68 -8.85 -12.01 -12.57
C PRO A 68 -8.96 -12.15 -14.09
N SER A 69 -10.16 -12.36 -14.62
CA SER A 69 -10.44 -12.45 -16.05
C SER A 69 -10.19 -11.15 -16.81
N LEU A 70 -10.19 -10.01 -16.11
CA LEU A 70 -9.93 -8.69 -16.71
C LEU A 70 -8.44 -8.38 -16.75
N VAL A 71 -7.64 -8.90 -15.83
CA VAL A 71 -6.22 -8.53 -15.69
C VAL A 71 -5.36 -9.45 -16.56
N THR A 72 -4.53 -8.87 -17.43
CA THR A 72 -3.52 -9.62 -18.18
C THR A 72 -2.13 -9.06 -17.86
N SER A 73 -1.23 -9.91 -17.37
CA SER A 73 0.17 -9.56 -17.05
C SER A 73 1.16 -9.85 -18.17
N GLU A 74 0.78 -10.67 -19.15
CA GLU A 74 1.66 -11.15 -20.23
C GLU A 74 1.24 -10.60 -21.60
N LEU A 75 2.20 -10.48 -22.52
CA LEU A 75 1.89 -10.28 -23.94
C LEU A 75 1.04 -11.47 -24.44
N PRO A 76 0.06 -11.25 -25.34
CA PRO A 76 -0.44 -12.37 -26.12
C PRO A 76 0.75 -12.90 -26.93
N VAL A 77 1.30 -14.04 -26.51
CA VAL A 77 2.25 -14.81 -27.31
C VAL A 77 1.50 -15.10 -28.62
N GLN A 78 2.03 -14.59 -29.73
CA GLN A 78 1.60 -14.98 -31.07
C GLN A 78 2.02 -16.43 -31.29
N GLU A 79 1.32 -17.38 -30.68
CA GLU A 79 1.38 -18.82 -30.96
C GLU A 79 0.27 -19.52 -30.16
N ALA A 80 -0.97 -19.30 -30.58
CA ALA A 80 -2.12 -20.20 -30.39
C ALA A 80 -3.32 -19.63 -31.14
N GLU A 81 -3.28 -19.68 -32.47
CA GLU A 81 -4.51 -19.91 -33.21
C GLU A 81 -5.00 -21.30 -32.81
N GLU A 82 -5.89 -21.38 -31.80
CA GLU A 82 -7.01 -22.32 -31.75
C GLU A 82 -7.74 -22.22 -30.40
N GLN A 83 -8.99 -21.75 -30.49
CA GLN A 83 -10.10 -22.08 -29.57
C GLN A 83 -9.96 -21.63 -28.11
N SER A 84 -9.97 -20.32 -27.89
CA SER A 84 -10.66 -19.75 -26.72
C SER A 84 -11.75 -18.82 -27.23
N GLU A 85 -13.00 -19.17 -26.92
CA GLU A 85 -14.19 -18.40 -27.27
C GLU A 85 -13.97 -16.92 -26.96
N ARG A 86 -13.88 -16.09 -28.02
CA ARG A 86 -13.87 -14.63 -27.86
C ARG A 86 -15.16 -14.26 -27.15
N THR A 87 -15.09 -13.97 -25.85
CA THR A 87 -16.18 -13.29 -25.16
C THR A 87 -16.17 -11.85 -25.66
N GLU A 88 -16.91 -11.55 -26.73
CA GLU A 88 -16.89 -10.29 -27.50
C GLU A 88 -17.29 -9.02 -26.70
N GLY A 89 -17.39 -9.09 -25.37
CA GLY A 89 -17.87 -8.00 -24.51
C GLY A 89 -16.96 -7.59 -23.35
N THR A 90 -15.94 -8.36 -22.95
CA THR A 90 -15.16 -8.06 -21.73
C THR A 90 -13.94 -7.16 -22.03
N ALA A 91 -13.72 -6.13 -21.20
CA ALA A 91 -12.52 -5.31 -21.33
C ALA A 91 -11.29 -6.07 -20.82
N ARG A 92 -10.12 -5.76 -21.38
CA ARG A 92 -8.84 -6.23 -20.83
C ARG A 92 -8.14 -5.05 -20.16
N VAL A 93 -7.66 -5.29 -18.95
CA VAL A 93 -6.83 -4.38 -18.16
C VAL A 93 -5.39 -4.84 -18.33
N VAL A 94 -4.60 -4.03 -19.01
CA VAL A 94 -3.17 -4.27 -19.22
C VAL A 94 -2.41 -3.45 -18.18
N CYS A 95 -1.65 -4.15 -17.33
CA CYS A 95 -0.83 -3.51 -16.30
C CYS A 95 0.57 -3.25 -16.84
N THR A 96 1.09 -2.06 -16.56
CA THR A 96 2.46 -1.67 -16.90
C THR A 96 3.13 -1.02 -15.71
N VAL A 97 4.45 -1.19 -15.65
CA VAL A 97 5.34 -0.58 -14.68
C VAL A 97 6.39 0.24 -15.40
N MET A 98 6.78 1.36 -14.80
CA MET A 98 7.94 2.11 -15.28
C MET A 98 9.21 1.36 -14.85
N ALA A 99 10.00 0.93 -15.84
CA ALA A 99 11.22 0.21 -15.60
C ALA A 99 12.25 1.10 -14.89
N SER A 100 12.80 0.56 -13.80
CA SER A 100 14.07 0.98 -13.21
C SER A 100 15.08 -0.14 -13.37
N THR A 101 16.37 0.17 -13.42
CA THR A 101 17.40 -0.86 -13.40
C THR A 101 17.33 -1.69 -12.11
N ASP A 102 17.08 -2.99 -12.25
CA ASP A 102 17.35 -3.99 -11.22
C ASP A 102 18.57 -4.81 -11.65
N ALA A 103 19.76 -4.41 -11.22
CA ALA A 103 20.86 -5.35 -11.17
C ALA A 103 20.64 -6.26 -9.96
N SER A 104 19.95 -7.38 -10.19
CA SER A 104 19.80 -8.55 -9.30
C SER A 104 19.04 -8.34 -7.98
N GLU A 105 18.30 -9.37 -7.59
CA GLU A 105 17.63 -9.59 -6.30
C GLU A 105 18.63 -9.55 -5.11
N SER A 106 19.25 -8.40 -4.87
CA SER A 106 20.11 -8.16 -3.72
C SER A 106 19.46 -7.12 -2.83
N THR A 107 19.03 -7.58 -1.67
CA THR A 107 18.44 -6.83 -0.56
C THR A 107 19.46 -5.93 0.16
N SER A 108 20.46 -5.41 -0.56
CA SER A 108 21.44 -4.46 -0.04
C SER A 108 21.12 -3.07 -0.57
N GLY A 109 20.93 -2.10 0.34
CA GLY A 109 20.46 -0.73 0.10
C GLY A 109 21.32 0.18 -0.78
N THR A 110 22.22 -0.36 -1.61
CA THR A 110 23.22 0.41 -2.37
C THR A 110 23.21 0.16 -3.88
N SER A 111 22.29 -0.63 -4.43
CA SER A 111 22.20 -0.78 -5.89
C SER A 111 21.66 0.51 -6.54
N ASN A 112 22.41 1.04 -7.49
CA ASN A 112 22.11 2.29 -8.18
C ASN A 112 20.86 2.11 -9.07
N SER A 113 19.66 2.37 -8.52
CA SER A 113 18.41 2.30 -9.27
C SER A 113 18.26 3.51 -10.20
N GLU A 114 18.65 3.38 -11.46
CA GLU A 114 18.50 4.43 -12.46
C GLU A 114 17.13 4.31 -13.15
N PRO A 115 16.38 5.41 -13.30
CA PRO A 115 15.12 5.40 -14.03
C PRO A 115 15.40 5.23 -15.53
N LEU A 116 14.89 4.15 -16.12
CA LEU A 116 15.03 3.91 -17.57
C LEU A 116 13.91 4.60 -18.38
N TYR A 117 12.86 5.05 -17.70
CA TYR A 117 11.67 5.68 -18.29
C TYR A 117 10.98 4.83 -19.37
N GLU A 118 11.17 3.52 -19.32
CA GLU A 118 10.59 2.56 -20.25
C GLU A 118 9.34 1.92 -19.62
N LEU A 119 8.21 1.89 -20.33
CA LEU A 119 7.03 1.17 -19.88
C LEU A 119 7.19 -0.32 -20.19
N ARG A 120 7.12 -1.16 -19.16
CA ARG A 120 7.15 -2.63 -19.27
C ARG A 120 5.86 -3.23 -18.76
N HIS A 121 5.42 -4.34 -19.36
CA HIS A 121 4.30 -5.10 -18.84
C HIS A 121 4.62 -5.69 -17.48
N GLY A 122 3.65 -5.62 -16.56
CA GLY A 122 3.80 -6.17 -15.22
C GLY A 122 2.98 -5.42 -14.18
N ILE A 123 2.96 -5.98 -12.97
CA ILE A 123 2.38 -5.37 -11.78
C ILE A 123 3.52 -5.12 -10.80
N SER A 124 3.62 -3.91 -10.26
CA SER A 124 4.69 -3.61 -9.30
C SER A 124 4.40 -4.29 -7.96
N GLY A 125 5.37 -5.08 -7.47
CA GLY A 125 5.31 -5.67 -6.13
C GLY A 125 5.73 -4.71 -5.02
N HIS A 126 6.44 -3.64 -5.33
CA HIS A 126 7.04 -2.73 -4.35
C HIS A 126 7.15 -1.29 -4.86
N SER A 127 7.49 -0.37 -3.95
CA SER A 127 7.77 1.03 -4.29
C SER A 127 9.26 1.31 -4.15
N ASN A 128 9.82 2.08 -5.08
CA ASN A 128 11.20 2.57 -5.02
C ASN A 128 11.36 3.83 -4.15
N ALA A 129 10.31 4.29 -3.47
CA ALA A 129 10.31 5.54 -2.70
C ALA A 129 11.48 5.63 -1.70
N LEU A 130 11.81 4.55 -0.98
CA LEU A 130 12.90 4.54 -0.02
C LEU A 130 14.28 4.64 -0.67
N LYS A 131 14.48 3.96 -1.82
CA LYS A 131 15.73 4.10 -2.61
C LYS A 131 15.88 5.53 -3.13
N CYS A 132 14.79 6.13 -3.62
CA CYS A 132 14.78 7.53 -4.05
C CYS A 132 15.10 8.49 -2.88
N ALA A 133 14.50 8.27 -1.71
CA ALA A 133 14.79 9.03 -0.50
C ALA A 133 16.28 9.00 -0.11
N ALA A 134 16.90 7.81 -0.11
CA ALA A 134 18.32 7.65 0.15
C ALA A 134 19.19 8.45 -0.84
N LYS A 135 18.87 8.35 -2.14
CA LYS A 135 19.56 9.12 -3.19
C LYS A 135 19.42 10.64 -3.04
N CYS A 136 18.31 11.11 -2.49
CA CYS A 136 18.07 12.52 -2.18
C CYS A 136 18.77 13.00 -0.90
N GLY A 137 19.60 12.17 -0.26
CA GLY A 137 20.38 12.54 0.92
C GLY A 137 19.65 12.36 2.25
N ILE A 138 18.54 11.60 2.28
CA ILE A 138 17.93 11.21 3.55
C ILE A 138 18.89 10.24 4.28
N PRO A 139 19.21 10.47 5.57
CA PRO A 139 20.10 9.61 6.34
C PRO A 139 19.69 8.13 6.29
N GLU A 140 20.67 7.25 6.12
CA GLU A 140 20.45 5.79 5.97
C GLU A 140 19.70 5.20 7.17
N GLU A 141 20.00 5.63 8.40
CA GLU A 141 19.27 5.23 9.62
C GLU A 141 17.75 5.49 9.52
N LEU A 142 17.35 6.61 8.89
CA LEU A 142 15.93 6.94 8.70
C LEU A 142 15.29 6.08 7.62
N VAL A 143 16.03 5.77 6.55
CA VAL A 143 15.55 4.91 5.46
C VAL A 143 15.37 3.48 5.95
N GLU A 144 16.35 2.94 6.67
CA GLU A 144 16.27 1.62 7.32
C GLU A 144 15.11 1.57 8.31
N ARG A 145 14.96 2.61 9.14
CA ARG A 145 13.84 2.69 10.08
C ARG A 145 12.50 2.70 9.36
N ALA A 146 12.36 3.47 8.29
CA ALA A 146 11.14 3.55 7.49
C ALA A 146 10.82 2.20 6.82
N GLN A 147 11.83 1.49 6.32
CA GLN A 147 11.67 0.13 5.81
C GLN A 147 11.14 -0.81 6.91
N ALA A 148 11.72 -0.76 8.12
CA ALA A 148 11.26 -1.55 9.24
C ALA A 148 9.81 -1.21 9.66
N VAL A 149 9.43 0.09 9.65
CA VAL A 149 8.02 0.49 9.89
C VAL A 149 7.11 -0.13 8.84
N LEU A 150 7.44 0.00 7.55
CA LEU A 150 6.63 -0.53 6.46
C LEU A 150 6.44 -2.06 6.57
N ASP A 151 7.48 -2.78 6.94
CA ASP A 151 7.42 -4.23 7.10
C ASP A 151 6.58 -4.65 8.32
N CYS A 152 6.68 -3.91 9.44
CA CYS A 152 5.78 -4.08 10.58
C CYS A 152 4.31 -3.83 10.18
N THR A 153 4.03 -2.72 9.51
CA THR A 153 2.67 -2.37 9.05
C THR A 153 2.10 -3.43 8.12
N LYS A 154 2.88 -3.92 7.15
CA LYS A 154 2.43 -4.98 6.22
C LYS A 154 2.12 -6.31 6.92
N ARG A 155 2.88 -6.66 7.96
CA ARG A 155 2.69 -7.90 8.72
C ARG A 155 1.71 -7.76 9.88
N GLY A 156 1.23 -6.55 10.18
CA GLY A 156 0.39 -6.27 11.34
C GLY A 156 1.12 -6.37 12.68
N PHE A 157 2.45 -6.29 12.69
CA PHE A 157 3.22 -6.30 13.93
C PHE A 157 3.28 -4.93 14.59
N PRO A 158 3.32 -4.87 15.94
CA PRO A 158 3.54 -3.62 16.65
C PRO A 158 4.83 -2.93 16.19
N ILE A 159 4.76 -1.63 16.00
CA ILE A 159 5.91 -0.82 15.58
C ILE A 159 6.68 -0.43 16.84
N SER A 160 7.92 -0.93 17.00
CA SER A 160 8.75 -0.57 18.16
C SER A 160 9.03 0.94 18.21
N SER A 161 8.89 1.55 19.38
CA SER A 161 9.26 2.96 19.58
C SER A 161 10.72 3.20 19.20
N ARG A 162 11.00 4.32 18.52
CA ARG A 162 12.38 4.74 18.21
C ARG A 162 13.14 5.13 19.47
N ARG A 163 12.43 5.64 20.48
CA ARG A 163 13.00 5.91 21.80
C ARG A 163 12.86 4.63 22.61
N GLN A 164 13.96 3.88 22.73
CA GLN A 164 14.15 3.00 23.87
C GLN A 164 14.00 3.90 25.12
N PRO A 165 13.03 3.65 26.02
CA PRO A 165 13.03 4.36 27.29
C PRO A 165 14.37 4.06 27.96
N SER A 166 15.17 5.10 28.19
CA SER A 166 16.44 5.00 28.91
C SER A 166 16.18 4.84 30.41
N GLY A 167 15.38 3.84 30.77
CA GLY A 167 14.87 3.58 32.10
C GLY A 167 14.21 2.21 32.19
N PRO A 168 13.85 1.77 33.41
CA PRO A 168 13.23 0.47 33.62
C PRO A 168 11.97 0.31 32.76
N SER A 169 11.72 -0.91 32.31
CA SER A 169 10.52 -1.21 31.51
C SER A 169 9.25 -0.78 32.25
N PRO A 170 8.12 -0.52 31.55
CA PRO A 170 6.85 -0.22 32.22
C PRO A 170 6.47 -1.26 33.29
N GLU A 171 6.81 -2.54 33.06
CA GLU A 171 6.62 -3.63 34.01
C GLU A 171 7.53 -3.50 35.25
N GLU A 172 8.80 -3.18 35.06
CA GLU A 172 9.75 -2.93 36.15
C GLU A 172 9.36 -1.70 36.98
N GLN A 173 8.88 -0.64 36.34
CA GLN A 173 8.36 0.55 37.02
C GLN A 173 7.10 0.24 37.83
N LEU A 174 6.18 -0.55 37.26
CA LEU A 174 4.96 -0.97 37.94
C LEU A 174 5.29 -1.87 39.14
N SER A 175 6.22 -2.81 38.96
CA SER A 175 6.68 -3.69 40.05
C SER A 175 7.38 -2.89 41.15
N ALA A 176 8.27 -1.96 40.81
CA ALA A 176 8.95 -1.13 41.78
C ALA A 176 7.98 -0.23 42.55
N PHE A 177 6.99 0.35 41.87
CA PHE A 177 5.95 1.15 42.52
C PHE A 177 5.08 0.28 43.44
N PHE A 178 4.71 -0.93 42.99
CA PHE A 178 3.90 -1.84 43.79
C PHE A 178 4.59 -2.23 45.09
N THR A 179 5.88 -2.56 45.02
CA THR A 179 6.70 -2.95 46.18
C THR A 179 7.06 -1.77 47.08
N SER A 180 6.96 -0.53 46.60
CA SER A 180 7.23 0.66 47.42
C SER A 180 6.14 0.99 48.44
N ILE A 181 4.98 0.33 48.36
CA ILE A 181 3.83 0.55 49.24
C ILE A 181 3.75 -0.60 50.24
N ASP A 182 3.95 -0.28 51.52
CA ASP A 182 3.98 -1.26 52.61
C ASP A 182 2.58 -1.79 52.97
N ASP A 183 1.54 -0.95 52.87
CA ASP A 183 0.14 -1.31 53.16
C ASP A 183 -0.84 -0.69 52.16
N TRP A 184 -1.54 -1.55 51.43
CA TRP A 184 -2.51 -1.17 50.40
C TRP A 184 -3.91 -0.91 50.96
N GLN A 185 -4.21 -1.33 52.18
CA GLN A 185 -5.55 -1.17 52.76
C GLN A 185 -5.78 0.24 53.31
N THR A 186 -4.70 0.97 53.55
CA THR A 186 -4.72 2.31 54.18
C THR A 186 -4.25 3.42 53.25
N VAL A 187 -3.95 3.09 51.98
CA VAL A 187 -3.38 4.02 51.01
C VAL A 187 -4.47 4.93 50.42
N ASP A 188 -4.12 6.19 50.16
CA ASP A 188 -5.02 7.16 49.53
C ASP A 188 -5.40 6.76 48.10
N ASP A 189 -6.63 7.10 47.70
CA ASP A 189 -7.17 6.79 46.36
C ASP A 189 -6.30 7.36 45.21
N ASP A 190 -5.56 8.44 45.44
CA ASP A 190 -4.63 9.03 44.48
C ASP A 190 -3.47 8.08 44.13
N VAL A 191 -2.99 7.32 45.11
CA VAL A 191 -1.90 6.35 44.95
C VAL A 191 -2.39 5.14 44.15
N VAL A 192 -3.62 4.68 44.44
CA VAL A 192 -4.28 3.59 43.69
C VAL A 192 -4.54 4.02 42.25
N THR A 193 -5.03 5.26 42.05
CA THR A 193 -5.29 5.82 40.72
C THR A 193 -4.01 5.93 39.90
N LYS A 194 -2.91 6.38 40.53
CA LYS A 194 -1.60 6.44 39.91
C LYS A 194 -1.08 5.05 39.51
N PHE A 195 -1.22 4.05 40.37
CA PHE A 195 -0.86 2.67 40.06
C PHE A 195 -1.63 2.12 38.86
N LEU A 196 -2.96 2.31 38.84
CA LEU A 196 -3.82 1.87 37.73
C LEU A 196 -3.49 2.60 36.42
N ALA A 197 -3.13 3.88 36.49
CA ALA A 197 -2.68 4.64 35.32
C ALA A 197 -1.36 4.07 34.76
N MET A 198 -0.40 3.73 35.62
CA MET A 198 0.86 3.09 35.20
C MET A 198 0.61 1.70 34.57
N ALA A 199 -0.27 0.88 35.15
CA ALA A 199 -0.61 -0.44 34.62
C ALA A 199 -1.27 -0.37 33.22
N ARG A 200 -2.05 0.69 32.96
CA ARG A 200 -2.68 0.92 31.65
C ARG A 200 -1.69 1.34 30.57
N MET A 201 -0.56 1.95 30.93
CA MET A 201 0.48 2.33 29.96
C MET A 201 1.39 1.18 29.55
N GLY A 202 1.44 0.08 30.32
CA GLY A 202 2.23 -1.11 29.98
C GLY A 202 1.55 -2.09 29.01
N THR A 203 0.26 -1.89 28.69
CA THR A 203 -0.54 -2.82 27.86
C THR A 203 -0.84 -2.29 26.44
N GLN A 204 -0.22 -1.19 26.02
CA GLN A 204 -0.27 -0.65 24.64
C GLN A 204 1.09 -0.79 23.96
#